data_AF-K0ZRE0-F1
#
_entry.id   AF-K0ZRE0-F1
#
_cell.length_a   1.000
_cell.length_b   1.000
_cell.length_c   1.000
_cell.angle_alpha   90.00
_cell.angle_beta   90.00
_cell.angle_gamma   90.00
#
_symmetry.space_group_name_H-M   'P 1'
#
loop_
_entity.id
_entity.type
_entity.pdbx_description
1 polymer ?
#
loop_
_entity_poly.entity_id
_entity_poly.type
_entity_poly.pdbx_seq_one_letter_code
_entity_poly.pdbx_strand_id
1 'polypeptide(L)'
;MKKRTSKLFRCLMALLLVVSVFLPALRLNGVVSAAEKTESEYTLTTEPTINTNRLVDHAKYGEGKFYLKTTYAFPDNVTLNNGDFMVYHVPNEFKIEVDSSTDLKAPNGETIAKLTTEKATNTAKITVTNEEYFKKFNENKQIVASFTVVWADHVEKNKEYEINIPGAGVYHLTRIVPDVDPTGFTKWGVQDSDDPNYVNWRIRVNRYA
;
A
#
# COMPACT_ATOMS: atom_id res chain seq x y z
N MET A 1 -39.03 -55.92 -34.07
CA MET A 1 -38.27 -55.18 -33.02
C MET A 1 -36.95 -54.51 -33.47
N LYS A 2 -36.64 -54.34 -34.78
CA LYS A 2 -35.29 -53.91 -35.22
C LYS A 2 -35.14 -52.43 -35.66
N LYS A 3 -36.22 -51.65 -35.75
CA LYS A 3 -36.20 -50.25 -36.26
C LYS A 3 -36.10 -49.15 -35.19
N ARG A 4 -36.36 -49.46 -33.91
CA ARG A 4 -36.47 -48.45 -32.84
C ARG A 4 -35.11 -48.14 -32.17
N THR A 5 -34.20 -49.10 -32.16
CA THR A 5 -32.87 -49.00 -31.53
C THR A 5 -31.88 -48.15 -32.35
N SER A 6 -32.00 -48.08 -33.68
CA SER A 6 -31.05 -47.30 -34.51
C SER A 6 -31.26 -45.78 -34.43
N LYS A 7 -32.49 -45.32 -34.19
CA LYS A 7 -32.78 -43.88 -33.99
C LYS A 7 -32.23 -43.37 -32.66
N LEU A 8 -32.37 -44.17 -31.59
CA LEU A 8 -31.80 -43.87 -30.27
C LEU A 8 -30.27 -43.81 -30.31
N PHE A 9 -29.63 -44.74 -31.01
CA PHE A 9 -28.17 -44.75 -31.17
C PHE A 9 -27.64 -43.55 -31.95
N ARG A 10 -28.37 -43.10 -32.99
CA ARG A 10 -28.00 -41.90 -33.77
C ARG A 10 -28.21 -40.61 -33.00
N CYS A 11 -29.28 -40.50 -32.18
CA CYS A 11 -29.45 -39.37 -31.28
C CYS A 11 -28.37 -39.32 -30.19
N LEU A 12 -27.99 -40.47 -29.62
CA LEU A 12 -26.97 -40.55 -28.59
C LEU A 12 -25.59 -40.16 -29.14
N MET A 13 -25.23 -40.62 -30.34
CA MET A 13 -23.98 -40.24 -31.00
C MET A 13 -23.94 -38.77 -31.42
N ALA A 14 -25.07 -38.21 -31.89
CA ALA A 14 -25.17 -36.78 -32.18
C ALA A 14 -25.00 -35.93 -30.91
N LEU A 15 -25.56 -36.37 -29.77
CA LEU A 15 -25.39 -35.70 -28.48
C LEU A 15 -23.92 -35.75 -27.99
N LEU A 16 -23.26 -36.91 -28.14
CA LEU A 16 -21.84 -37.09 -27.77
C LEU A 16 -20.89 -36.25 -28.61
N LEU A 17 -21.17 -36.08 -29.91
CA LEU A 17 -20.41 -35.20 -30.80
C LEU A 17 -20.62 -33.72 -30.49
N VAL A 18 -21.81 -33.31 -30.06
CA VAL A 18 -22.04 -31.95 -29.58
C VAL A 18 -21.25 -31.70 -28.29
N VAL A 19 -21.29 -32.63 -27.33
CA VAL A 19 -20.55 -32.51 -26.07
C VAL A 19 -19.03 -32.45 -26.30
N SER A 20 -18.47 -33.20 -27.25
CA SER A 20 -17.02 -33.20 -27.53
C SER A 20 -16.50 -31.94 -28.23
N VAL A 21 -17.36 -31.21 -28.94
CA VAL A 21 -17.00 -29.93 -29.59
C VAL A 21 -17.17 -28.74 -28.64
N PHE A 22 -18.02 -28.84 -27.61
CA PHE A 22 -18.20 -27.78 -26.61
C PHE A 22 -17.27 -27.90 -25.39
N LEU A 23 -16.71 -29.08 -25.09
CA LEU A 23 -15.74 -29.26 -24.00
C LEU A 23 -14.42 -28.47 -24.13
N PRO A 24 -13.84 -28.27 -25.34
CA PRO A 24 -12.62 -27.46 -25.48
C PRO A 24 -12.85 -25.94 -25.35
N ALA A 25 -14.10 -25.49 -25.42
CA ALA A 25 -14.48 -24.07 -25.30
C ALA A 25 -14.64 -23.63 -23.84
N LEU A 26 -14.72 -24.56 -22.88
CA LEU A 26 -14.52 -24.28 -21.46
C LEU A 26 -13.03 -24.28 -21.12
N ARG A 27 -12.25 -23.45 -21.81
CA ARG A 27 -11.09 -22.87 -21.13
C ARG A 27 -11.65 -21.83 -20.17
N LEU A 28 -11.89 -22.27 -18.93
CA LEU A 28 -11.95 -21.37 -17.79
C LEU A 28 -10.59 -20.66 -17.78
N ASN A 29 -10.50 -19.51 -18.45
CA ASN A 29 -9.52 -18.51 -18.10
C ASN A 29 -9.87 -18.17 -16.67
N GLY A 30 -9.19 -18.81 -15.72
CA GLY A 30 -9.33 -18.49 -14.31
C GLY A 30 -9.10 -16.99 -14.21
N VAL A 31 -10.16 -16.25 -13.95
CA VAL A 31 -10.01 -14.89 -13.44
C VAL A 31 -9.27 -15.12 -12.13
N VAL A 32 -7.96 -14.90 -12.14
CA VAL A 32 -7.17 -14.83 -10.91
C VAL A 32 -7.86 -13.75 -10.10
N SER A 33 -8.60 -14.19 -9.08
CA SER A 33 -9.37 -13.28 -8.25
C SER A 33 -8.35 -12.49 -7.45
N ALA A 34 -8.22 -11.19 -7.75
CA ALA A 34 -7.54 -10.24 -6.88
C ALA A 34 -8.09 -10.43 -5.46
N ALA A 35 -7.23 -10.86 -4.54
CA ALA A 35 -7.60 -11.10 -3.15
C ALA A 35 -6.78 -10.20 -2.23
N GLU A 36 -7.43 -9.68 -1.19
CA GLU A 36 -6.72 -9.06 -0.09
C GLU A 36 -5.92 -10.14 0.64
N LYS A 37 -4.61 -9.95 0.78
CA LYS A 37 -3.78 -10.76 1.66
C LYS A 37 -4.04 -10.31 3.09
N THR A 38 -4.36 -11.27 3.93
CA THR A 38 -4.67 -11.04 5.33
C THR A 38 -3.39 -10.99 6.17
N GLU A 39 -3.46 -10.43 7.37
CA GLU A 39 -2.34 -10.39 8.31
C GLU A 39 -1.79 -11.78 8.71
N SER A 40 -2.54 -12.86 8.44
CA SER A 40 -2.05 -14.24 8.65
C SER A 40 -1.10 -14.72 7.54
N GLU A 41 -1.07 -14.04 6.40
CA GLU A 41 -0.30 -14.42 5.21
C GLU A 41 1.02 -13.65 5.09
N TYR A 42 1.28 -12.67 5.96
CA TYR A 42 2.53 -11.92 5.98
C TYR A 42 2.90 -11.44 7.37
N THR A 43 4.18 -11.15 7.56
CA THR A 43 4.67 -10.34 8.67
C THR A 43 4.88 -8.91 8.18
N LEU A 44 4.23 -7.93 8.84
CA LEU A 44 4.40 -6.51 8.58
C LEU A 44 5.40 -5.91 9.55
N THR A 45 6.41 -5.24 9.02
CA THR A 45 7.30 -4.36 9.79
C THR A 45 7.30 -2.96 9.20
N THR A 46 7.32 -1.94 10.05
CA THR A 46 7.32 -0.54 9.64
C THR A 46 8.48 0.20 10.30
N GLU A 47 9.24 0.95 9.51
CA GLU A 47 10.29 1.84 9.98
C GLU A 47 9.81 3.30 9.86
N PRO A 48 9.23 3.89 10.93
CA PRO A 48 8.80 5.27 10.91
C PRO A 48 10.00 6.22 11.07
N THR A 49 10.09 7.22 10.20
CA THR A 49 11.12 8.26 10.26
C THR A 49 10.53 9.65 10.04
N ILE A 50 11.23 10.69 10.52
CA ILE A 50 10.99 12.08 10.16
C ILE A 50 12.30 12.62 9.58
N ASN A 51 12.23 13.17 8.37
CA ASN A 51 13.40 13.41 7.54
C ASN A 51 14.22 12.11 7.37
N THR A 52 15.47 12.07 7.87
CA THR A 52 16.34 10.88 7.83
C THR A 52 16.49 10.20 9.19
N ASN A 53 15.77 10.65 10.22
CA ASN A 53 15.92 10.16 11.58
C ASN A 53 14.75 9.26 11.98
N ARG A 54 15.02 8.18 12.70
CA ARG A 54 13.98 7.33 13.29
C ARG A 54 13.13 8.11 14.29
N LEU A 55 11.84 7.76 14.35
CA LEU A 55 10.99 8.28 15.42
C LEU A 55 11.48 7.77 16.76
N VAL A 56 11.39 8.62 17.76
CA VAL A 56 11.78 8.35 19.13
C VAL A 56 10.51 8.41 19.98
N ASP A 57 10.33 7.42 20.84
CA ASP A 57 9.21 7.38 21.78
C ASP A 57 9.29 8.55 22.79
N HIS A 58 8.14 9.05 23.25
CA HIS A 58 8.00 10.26 24.08
C HIS A 58 8.58 11.55 23.47
N ALA A 59 8.82 11.57 22.15
CA ALA A 59 9.38 12.73 21.47
C ALA A 59 8.31 13.74 21.02
N LYS A 60 8.79 14.96 20.76
CA LYS A 60 7.98 16.08 20.29
C LYS A 60 8.36 16.42 18.86
N TYR A 61 7.38 16.44 17.96
CA TYR A 61 7.61 16.75 16.55
C TYR A 61 6.75 17.90 16.06
N GLY A 62 7.38 18.78 15.29
CA GLY A 62 6.71 19.89 14.63
C GLY A 62 5.83 19.44 13.46
N GLU A 63 5.36 20.41 12.68
CA GLU A 63 4.81 20.14 11.34
C GLU A 63 5.90 19.56 10.44
N GLY A 64 5.56 18.53 9.67
CA GLY A 64 6.51 17.86 8.78
C GLY A 64 5.95 16.57 8.20
N LYS A 65 6.69 16.01 7.24
CA LYS A 65 6.39 14.71 6.65
C LYS A 65 7.07 13.60 7.44
N PHE A 66 6.27 12.67 7.93
CA PHE A 66 6.69 11.40 8.47
C PHE A 66 6.74 10.40 7.32
N TYR A 67 7.79 9.60 7.24
CA TYR A 67 7.94 8.56 6.23
C TYR A 67 7.70 7.21 6.90
N LEU A 68 6.74 6.47 6.37
CA LEU A 68 6.45 5.11 6.79
C LEU A 68 6.99 4.18 5.72
N LYS A 69 8.11 3.53 6.02
CA LYS A 69 8.68 2.48 5.19
C LYS A 69 8.19 1.13 5.69
N THR A 70 7.31 0.49 4.95
CA THR A 70 6.68 -0.78 5.30
C THR A 70 7.35 -1.92 4.55
N THR A 71 7.47 -3.07 5.20
CA THR A 71 7.95 -4.32 4.61
C THR A 71 6.95 -5.42 4.91
N TYR A 72 6.40 -6.01 3.86
CA TYR A 72 5.53 -7.19 3.91
C TYR A 72 6.38 -8.41 3.57
N ALA A 73 6.69 -9.22 4.57
CA ALA A 73 7.43 -10.47 4.39
C ALA A 73 6.46 -11.66 4.36
N PHE A 74 6.52 -12.44 3.29
CA PHE A 74 5.61 -13.56 3.06
C PHE A 74 6.33 -14.89 3.33
N PRO A 75 5.70 -15.83 4.07
CA PRO A 75 6.20 -17.19 4.18
C PRO A 75 6.24 -17.92 2.82
N ASP A 76 7.07 -18.94 2.73
CA ASP A 76 7.36 -19.67 1.48
C ASP A 76 6.11 -20.25 0.81
N ASN A 77 5.16 -20.72 1.62
CA ASN A 77 3.90 -21.33 1.17
C ASN A 77 2.87 -20.33 0.61
N VAL A 78 3.11 -19.02 0.75
CA VAL A 78 2.20 -17.99 0.24
C VAL A 78 2.52 -17.68 -1.21
N THR A 79 1.50 -17.80 -2.07
CA THR A 79 1.56 -17.41 -3.47
C THR A 79 1.04 -15.98 -3.65
N LEU A 80 1.80 -15.17 -4.39
CA LEU A 80 1.43 -13.81 -4.78
C LEU A 80 1.05 -13.80 -6.26
N ASN A 81 -0.23 -13.63 -6.55
CA ASN A 81 -0.74 -13.54 -7.91
C ASN A 81 -0.98 -12.08 -8.31
N ASN A 82 -1.07 -11.82 -9.61
CA ASN A 82 -1.40 -10.49 -10.09
C ASN A 82 -2.78 -10.03 -9.57
N GLY A 83 -2.83 -8.82 -9.02
CA GLY A 83 -4.04 -8.25 -8.42
C GLY A 83 -4.19 -8.52 -6.93
N ASP A 84 -3.45 -9.46 -6.34
CA ASP A 84 -3.41 -9.61 -4.88
C ASP A 84 -2.94 -8.30 -4.24
N PHE A 85 -3.49 -7.95 -3.07
CA PHE A 85 -3.19 -6.65 -2.46
C PHE A 85 -3.13 -6.69 -0.93
N MET A 86 -2.46 -5.69 -0.36
CA MET A 86 -2.41 -5.43 1.08
C MET A 86 -2.84 -4.00 1.33
N VAL A 87 -3.54 -3.76 2.43
CA VAL A 87 -3.97 -2.42 2.84
C VAL A 87 -3.26 -2.06 4.14
N TYR A 88 -2.57 -0.92 4.15
CA TYR A 88 -2.04 -0.30 5.35
C TYR A 88 -2.99 0.79 5.80
N HIS A 89 -3.49 0.68 7.03
CA HIS A 89 -4.30 1.71 7.66
C HIS A 89 -3.41 2.68 8.42
N VAL A 90 -3.40 3.95 8.01
CA VAL A 90 -2.63 4.98 8.70
C VAL A 90 -3.32 5.30 10.04
N PRO A 91 -2.56 5.39 11.16
CA PRO A 91 -3.13 5.77 12.46
C PRO A 91 -3.86 7.11 12.37
N ASN A 92 -4.95 7.28 13.12
CA ASN A 92 -5.81 8.46 13.01
C ASN A 92 -5.10 9.78 13.33
N GLU A 93 -4.05 9.74 14.16
CA GLU A 93 -3.22 10.90 14.49
C GLU A 93 -2.40 11.40 13.30
N PHE A 94 -2.28 10.57 12.26
CA PHE A 94 -1.68 10.93 10.99
C PHE A 94 -2.72 10.93 9.86
N LYS A 95 -2.41 11.68 8.81
CA LYS A 95 -3.18 11.68 7.57
C LYS A 95 -2.28 11.60 6.34
N ILE A 96 -2.80 10.96 5.30
CA ILE A 96 -2.30 11.07 3.94
C ILE A 96 -2.74 12.43 3.39
N GLU A 97 -1.79 13.26 2.98
CA GLU A 97 -2.07 14.63 2.52
C GLU A 97 -2.62 14.66 1.09
N VAL A 98 -2.09 13.78 0.23
CA VAL A 98 -2.34 13.73 -1.22
C VAL A 98 -2.44 12.27 -1.69
N ASP A 99 -3.38 12.01 -2.60
CA ASP A 99 -3.48 10.74 -3.29
C ASP A 99 -2.26 10.52 -4.19
N SER A 100 -1.72 9.31 -4.22
CA SER A 100 -0.53 9.02 -5.02
C SER A 100 -0.56 7.62 -5.59
N SER A 101 0.23 7.40 -6.64
CA SER A 101 0.36 6.11 -7.31
C SER A 101 1.82 5.95 -7.74
N THR A 102 2.51 4.97 -7.17
CA THR A 102 3.94 4.74 -7.41
C THR A 102 4.22 3.27 -7.70
N ASP A 103 5.00 2.99 -8.73
CA ASP A 103 5.48 1.64 -9.03
C ASP A 103 6.55 1.22 -8.02
N LEU A 104 6.40 0.03 -7.45
CA LEU A 104 7.39 -0.58 -6.56
C LEU A 104 8.29 -1.49 -7.39
N LYS A 105 9.61 -1.26 -7.28
CA LYS A 105 10.62 -1.97 -8.06
C LYS A 105 11.43 -2.92 -7.18
N ALA A 106 11.75 -4.08 -7.74
CA ALA A 106 12.75 -4.98 -7.19
C ALA A 106 14.17 -4.39 -7.33
N PRO A 107 15.17 -4.95 -6.62
CA PRO A 107 16.57 -4.52 -6.76
C PRO A 107 17.12 -4.61 -8.19
N ASN A 108 16.56 -5.48 -9.02
CA ASN A 108 16.92 -5.63 -10.44
C ASN A 108 16.20 -4.63 -11.37
N GLY A 109 15.35 -3.74 -10.82
CA GLY A 109 14.64 -2.69 -11.56
C GLY A 109 13.27 -3.09 -12.12
N GLU A 110 12.89 -4.36 -12.08
CA GLU A 110 11.57 -4.84 -12.50
C GLU A 110 10.49 -4.26 -11.59
N THR A 111 9.38 -3.77 -12.16
CA THR A 111 8.20 -3.39 -11.37
C THR A 111 7.52 -4.68 -10.89
N ILE A 112 7.28 -4.77 -9.58
CA ILE A 112 6.74 -5.98 -8.93
C ILE A 112 5.37 -5.77 -8.29
N ALA A 113 5.09 -4.53 -7.91
CA ALA A 113 3.83 -4.13 -7.30
C ALA A 113 3.60 -2.64 -7.56
N LYS A 114 2.43 -2.16 -7.20
CA LYS A 114 2.03 -0.75 -7.27
C LYS A 114 1.52 -0.29 -5.92
N LEU A 115 2.04 0.81 -5.41
CA LEU A 115 1.56 1.49 -4.22
C LEU A 115 0.56 2.57 -4.61
N THR A 116 -0.57 2.66 -3.93
CA THR A 116 -1.55 3.74 -4.06
C THR A 116 -1.93 4.26 -2.68
N THR A 117 -1.80 5.56 -2.46
CA THR A 117 -2.27 6.22 -1.23
C THR A 117 -3.59 6.92 -1.50
N GLU A 118 -4.53 6.83 -0.56
CA GLU A 118 -5.86 7.44 -0.66
C GLU A 118 -6.17 8.24 0.61
N LYS A 119 -6.29 9.56 0.45
CA LYS A 119 -6.61 10.52 1.49
C LYS A 119 -8.00 10.30 2.08
N ALA A 120 -8.98 9.98 1.23
CA ALA A 120 -10.36 9.82 1.66
C ALA A 120 -10.55 8.68 2.68
N THR A 121 -9.80 7.59 2.51
CA THR A 121 -9.85 6.41 3.38
C THR A 121 -8.69 6.36 4.38
N ASN A 122 -7.71 7.27 4.26
CA ASN A 122 -6.45 7.26 5.01
C ASN A 122 -5.69 5.93 4.92
N THR A 123 -5.64 5.36 3.70
CA THR A 123 -5.01 4.05 3.46
C THR A 123 -3.91 4.11 2.41
N ALA A 124 -2.93 3.21 2.56
CA ALA A 124 -1.93 2.93 1.54
C ALA A 124 -2.09 1.47 1.08
N LYS A 125 -2.51 1.27 -0.17
CA LYS A 125 -2.76 -0.04 -0.77
C LYS A 125 -1.60 -0.44 -1.69
N ILE A 126 -1.09 -1.64 -1.50
CA ILE A 126 -0.08 -2.25 -2.37
C ILE A 126 -0.76 -3.34 -3.18
N THR A 127 -0.65 -3.31 -4.50
CA THR A 127 -1.21 -4.32 -5.40
C THR A 127 -0.07 -5.00 -6.17
N VAL A 128 -0.02 -6.34 -6.13
CA VAL A 128 0.93 -7.16 -6.88
C VAL A 128 0.66 -7.05 -8.36
N THR A 129 1.71 -6.79 -9.16
CA THR A 129 1.60 -6.61 -10.61
C THR A 129 2.50 -7.56 -11.41
N ASN A 130 3.36 -8.33 -10.74
CA ASN A 130 4.28 -9.26 -11.39
C ASN A 130 4.40 -10.58 -10.62
N GLU A 131 3.43 -11.47 -10.79
CA GLU A 131 3.44 -12.82 -10.21
C GLU A 131 4.64 -13.65 -10.65
N GLU A 132 5.09 -13.50 -11.91
CA GLU A 132 6.22 -14.24 -12.47
C GLU A 132 7.54 -13.89 -11.77
N TYR A 133 7.68 -12.66 -11.28
CA TYR A 133 8.80 -12.29 -10.42
C TYR A 133 8.78 -13.12 -9.13
N PHE A 134 7.64 -13.20 -8.43
CA PHE A 134 7.55 -13.91 -7.15
C PHE A 134 7.63 -15.44 -7.30
N LYS A 135 7.23 -16.01 -8.44
CA LYS A 135 7.41 -17.45 -8.74
C LYS A 135 8.87 -17.88 -8.82
N LYS A 136 9.82 -16.95 -9.05
CA LYS A 136 11.27 -17.23 -9.06
C LYS A 136 11.84 -17.44 -7.65
N PHE A 137 11.11 -17.02 -6.62
CA PHE A 137 11.55 -17.07 -5.23
C PHE A 137 10.71 -18.09 -4.46
N ASN A 138 11.37 -19.11 -3.91
CA ASN A 138 10.73 -20.05 -3.00
C ASN A 138 10.80 -19.56 -1.54
N GLU A 139 11.72 -18.65 -1.24
CA GLU A 139 11.98 -18.09 0.09
C GLU A 139 12.19 -16.56 0.01
N ASN A 140 12.09 -15.87 1.15
CA ASN A 140 12.40 -14.44 1.29
C ASN A 140 11.58 -13.51 0.39
N LYS A 141 10.33 -13.86 0.08
CA LYS A 141 9.40 -13.00 -0.66
C LYS A 141 9.09 -11.76 0.17
N GLN A 142 9.42 -10.59 -0.34
CA GLN A 142 9.17 -9.32 0.33
C GLN A 142 8.68 -8.25 -0.64
N ILE A 143 7.78 -7.39 -0.14
CA ILE A 143 7.42 -6.14 -0.80
C ILE A 143 7.70 -5.00 0.17
N VAL A 144 8.56 -4.07 -0.26
CA VAL A 144 8.90 -2.87 0.51
C VAL A 144 8.24 -1.67 -0.16
N ALA A 145 7.56 -0.85 0.63
CA ALA A 145 6.93 0.38 0.17
C ALA A 145 7.28 1.54 1.11
N SER A 146 7.27 2.75 0.58
CA SER A 146 7.46 3.96 1.39
C SER A 146 6.47 5.02 0.95
N PHE A 147 5.78 5.63 1.91
CA PHE A 147 4.87 6.75 1.69
C PHE A 147 4.98 7.74 2.83
N THR A 148 4.44 8.94 2.62
CA THR A 148 4.48 10.03 3.60
C THR A 148 3.12 10.27 4.23
N VAL A 149 3.14 10.58 5.52
CA VAL A 149 1.99 11.04 6.28
C VAL A 149 2.36 12.33 7.03
N VAL A 150 1.35 13.12 7.40
CA VAL A 150 1.51 14.34 8.21
C VAL A 150 0.56 14.25 9.41
N TRP A 151 0.72 15.13 10.41
CA TRP A 151 -0.24 15.22 11.51
C TRP A 151 -1.67 15.42 10.99
N ALA A 152 -2.63 14.68 11.55
CA ALA A 152 -4.04 14.91 11.28
C ALA A 152 -4.52 16.23 11.91
N ASP A 153 -5.53 16.86 11.29
CA ASP A 153 -5.95 18.22 11.68
C ASP A 153 -6.50 18.30 13.10
N HIS A 154 -7.07 17.21 13.61
CA HIS A 154 -7.64 17.13 14.95
C HIS A 154 -6.60 16.89 16.05
N VAL A 155 -5.35 16.56 15.71
CA VAL A 155 -4.30 16.34 16.71
C VAL A 155 -3.91 17.68 17.33
N GLU A 156 -4.16 17.80 18.62
CA GLU A 156 -3.90 19.00 19.39
C GLU A 156 -2.40 19.19 19.63
N LYS A 157 -1.99 20.45 19.73
CA LYS A 157 -0.60 20.81 20.05
C LYS A 157 -0.34 20.65 21.55
N ASN A 158 0.88 20.29 21.91
CA ASN A 158 1.35 20.16 23.29
C ASN A 158 0.58 19.13 24.14
N LYS A 159 -0.05 18.16 23.47
CA LYS A 159 -0.71 17.00 24.07
C LYS A 159 -0.04 15.74 23.55
N GLU A 160 0.28 14.82 24.46
CA GLU A 160 0.86 13.52 24.11
C GLU A 160 -0.27 12.56 23.69
N TYR A 161 -0.01 11.80 22.63
CA TYR A 161 -0.90 10.79 22.10
C TYR A 161 -0.19 9.44 22.09
N GLU A 162 -0.89 8.40 22.52
CA GLU A 162 -0.49 7.01 22.32
C GLU A 162 -0.93 6.58 20.91
N ILE A 163 0.03 6.30 20.03
CA ILE A 163 -0.17 6.05 18.61
C ILE A 163 0.34 4.65 18.30
N ASN A 164 -0.57 3.73 17.99
CA ASN A 164 -0.19 2.41 17.48
C ASN A 164 0.12 2.49 15.99
N ILE A 165 1.40 2.38 15.62
CA ILE A 165 1.85 2.36 14.23
C ILE A 165 1.94 0.88 13.78
N PRO A 166 1.09 0.42 12.84
CA PRO A 166 1.10 -0.96 12.37
C PRO A 166 2.49 -1.41 11.92
N GLY A 167 2.98 -2.53 12.48
CA GLY A 167 4.31 -3.06 12.21
C GLY A 167 5.49 -2.35 12.89
N ALA A 168 5.27 -1.28 13.66
CA ALA A 168 6.31 -0.61 14.44
C ALA A 168 6.03 -0.60 15.96
N GLY A 169 4.77 -0.80 16.36
CA GLY A 169 4.34 -0.79 17.76
C GLY A 169 3.79 0.56 18.21
N VAL A 170 3.68 0.72 19.52
CA VAL A 170 3.09 1.91 20.15
C VAL A 170 4.16 2.98 20.38
N TYR A 171 3.85 4.22 20.02
CA TYR A 171 4.66 5.42 20.26
C TYR A 171 3.84 6.47 21.00
N HIS A 172 4.47 7.18 21.93
CA HIS A 172 3.90 8.33 22.64
C HIS A 172 4.47 9.60 22.02
N LEU A 173 3.70 10.26 21.17
CA LEU A 173 4.20 11.41 20.42
C LEU A 173 3.42 12.67 20.75
N THR A 174 4.11 13.81 20.79
CA THR A 174 3.49 15.12 20.98
C THR A 174 3.68 15.98 19.75
N ARG A 175 2.57 16.47 19.16
CA ARG A 175 2.62 17.50 18.12
C ARG A 175 2.96 18.85 18.77
N ILE A 176 3.94 19.56 18.22
CA ILE A 176 4.32 20.91 18.67
C ILE A 176 4.31 21.90 17.50
N VAL A 177 4.30 23.19 17.82
CA VAL A 177 4.88 24.18 16.90
C VAL A 177 6.35 24.26 17.30
N PRO A 178 7.31 24.24 16.36
CA PRO A 178 8.69 24.53 16.69
C PRO A 178 8.74 25.85 17.46
N ASP A 179 9.02 25.76 18.76
CA ASP A 179 9.17 26.94 19.61
C ASP A 179 10.45 27.65 19.16
N VAL A 180 10.35 28.98 19.11
CA VAL A 180 11.36 29.94 18.66
C VAL A 180 11.38 30.17 17.13
N ASP A 181 10.66 31.21 16.69
CA ASP A 181 11.04 31.98 15.49
C ASP A 181 12.46 32.50 15.77
N PRO A 182 13.52 32.04 15.09
CA PRO A 182 14.86 32.57 15.32
C PRO A 182 14.87 34.07 15.02
N THR A 183 15.60 34.85 15.82
CA THR A 183 16.04 36.20 15.41
C THR A 183 16.89 36.04 14.15
N GLY A 184 16.31 36.34 12.99
CA GLY A 184 16.91 36.06 11.69
C GLY A 184 15.85 35.73 10.63
N PHE A 185 15.97 34.58 9.97
CA PHE A 185 15.04 34.13 8.95
C PHE A 185 14.52 32.72 9.22
N THR A 186 13.26 32.46 8.88
CA THR A 186 12.62 31.15 8.92
C THR A 186 12.16 30.80 7.50
N LYS A 187 12.46 29.60 7.01
CA LYS A 187 11.96 29.09 5.73
C LYS A 187 11.20 27.79 5.96
N TRP A 188 10.00 27.70 5.40
CA TRP A 188 9.26 26.45 5.34
C TRP A 188 8.58 26.32 3.98
N GLY A 189 8.41 25.08 3.53
CA GLY A 189 7.71 24.74 2.29
C GLY A 189 6.60 23.76 2.61
N VAL A 190 5.43 23.96 2.04
CA VAL A 190 4.31 23.00 2.10
C VAL A 190 4.04 22.56 0.68
N GLN A 191 3.89 21.26 0.44
CA GLN A 191 3.46 20.78 -0.88
C GLN A 191 2.09 21.35 -1.18
N ASP A 192 1.85 21.80 -2.41
CA ASP A 192 0.53 22.29 -2.76
C ASP A 192 -0.50 21.15 -2.65
N SER A 193 -1.64 21.45 -2.01
CA SER A 193 -2.65 20.44 -1.70
C SER A 193 -3.42 19.97 -2.94
N ASP A 194 -3.43 20.78 -4.00
CA ASP A 194 -4.20 20.54 -5.21
C ASP A 194 -3.29 20.03 -6.35
N ASP A 195 -2.01 20.42 -6.37
CA ASP A 195 -1.02 19.89 -7.31
C ASP A 195 0.33 19.53 -6.64
N PRO A 196 0.63 18.24 -6.45
CA PRO A 196 1.85 17.80 -5.76
C PRO A 196 3.15 18.16 -6.49
N ASN A 197 3.11 18.62 -7.76
CA ASN A 197 4.31 19.06 -8.48
C ASN A 197 4.79 20.45 -8.03
N TYR A 198 4.00 21.18 -7.23
CA TYR A 198 4.35 22.49 -6.70
C TYR A 198 4.64 22.44 -5.20
N VAL A 199 5.58 23.29 -4.77
CA VAL A 199 5.89 23.52 -3.35
C VAL A 199 5.70 25.00 -3.04
N ASN A 200 4.77 25.29 -2.15
CA ASN A 200 4.51 26.62 -1.63
C ASN A 200 5.55 26.97 -0.56
N TRP A 201 6.57 27.73 -0.96
CA TRP A 201 7.60 28.22 -0.05
C TRP A 201 7.17 29.51 0.65
N ARG A 202 7.41 29.57 1.95
CA ARG A 202 7.32 30.78 2.76
C ARG A 202 8.68 31.06 3.38
N ILE A 203 9.14 32.29 3.22
CA ILE A 203 10.34 32.81 3.87
C ILE A 203 9.88 33.99 4.70
N ARG A 204 10.19 33.94 5.99
CA ARG A 204 10.04 35.06 6.91
C ARG A 204 11.43 35.58 7.24
N VAL A 205 11.61 36.89 7.17
CA VAL A 205 12.89 37.56 7.46
C VAL A 205 12.62 38.67 8.48
N ASN A 206 13.43 38.74 9.53
CA ASN A 206 13.49 39.83 10.50
C ASN A 206 12.13 40.21 11.12
N ARG A 207 11.38 39.23 11.65
CA ARG A 207 10.03 39.46 12.23
C ARG A 207 10.01 40.50 13.35
N TYR A 208 11.11 40.62 14.10
CA TYR A 208 11.22 41.44 15.31
C TYR A 208 12.23 42.60 15.16
N ALA A 209 12.63 42.95 13.94
CA ALA A 209 13.53 44.09 13.70
C ALA A 209 12.78 45.42 13.62
#